data_AF-A0A7Y3P7M9-F1
#
_entry.id   AF-A0A7Y3P7M9-F1
#
_cell.length_a   1.000
_cell.length_b   1.000
_cell.length_c   1.000
_cell.angle_alpha   90.00
_cell.angle_beta   90.00
_cell.angle_gamma   90.00
#
_symmetry.space_group_name_H-M   'P 1'
#
loop_
_entity.id
_entity.type
_entity.pdbx_description
1 polymer ?
#
loop_
_entity_poly.entity_id
_entity_poly.type
_entity_poly.pdbx_seq_one_letter_code
_entity_poly.pdbx_strand_id
1 'polypeptide(L)'
;MTEEQITPIEGLSALSLDALTSVAYGPEAIIVVLALAGASSLHLIVPITVAIVALLVILVFFYRQVIDAYPGGGGAYAVSRANLGIGSSLVAGAALIVDYTLTVAVSIAAGVAALTSAFPGLNSATVPICLGILALITLLNMRGLGASARAFLLPTLVFI
;
A
#
# COMPACT_ATOMS: atom_id res chain seq x y z
N MET A 1 25.13 -1.63 17.92
CA MET A 1 24.31 -1.76 16.70
C MET A 1 23.58 -0.44 16.58
N THR A 2 23.99 0.41 15.65
CA THR A 2 23.46 1.78 15.53
C THR A 2 22.02 1.68 15.05
N GLU A 3 21.08 2.04 15.91
CA GLU A 3 19.66 2.00 15.62
C GLU A 3 19.38 3.04 14.52
N GLU A 4 19.14 2.58 13.30
CA GLU A 4 18.89 3.44 12.14
C GLU A 4 17.49 4.03 12.28
N GLN A 5 17.38 5.10 13.07
CA GLN A 5 16.14 5.84 13.23
C GLN A 5 15.90 6.67 11.97
N ILE A 6 14.88 6.25 11.21
CA ILE A 6 14.40 6.98 10.03
C ILE A 6 13.87 8.34 10.49
N THR A 7 14.33 9.42 9.85
CA THR A 7 13.86 10.77 10.19
C THR A 7 12.37 10.93 9.83
N PRO A 8 11.61 11.84 10.48
CA PRO A 8 10.17 12.01 10.21
C PRO A 8 9.84 12.26 8.73
N ILE A 9 10.76 12.91 8.00
CA ILE A 9 10.63 13.21 6.57
C ILE A 9 10.84 11.95 5.73
N GLU A 10 11.84 11.14 6.05
CA GLU A 10 12.08 9.85 5.38
C GLU A 10 10.96 8.85 5.69
N GLY A 11 10.43 8.86 6.93
CA GLY A 11 9.30 8.05 7.35
C GLY A 11 8.01 8.44 6.62
N LEU A 12 7.76 9.75 6.47
CA LEU A 12 6.62 10.23 5.69
C LEU A 12 6.72 9.76 4.24
N SER A 13 7.87 9.90 3.59
CA SER A 13 8.06 9.43 2.20
C SER A 13 7.88 7.93 2.06
N ALA A 14 8.45 7.13 2.98
CA ALA A 14 8.35 5.68 2.95
C ALA A 14 6.93 5.17 3.23
N LEU A 15 6.22 5.77 4.19
CA LEU A 15 4.87 5.36 4.58
C LEU A 15 3.78 5.92 3.65
N SER A 16 4.00 7.08 3.04
CA SER A 16 3.03 7.68 2.10
C SER A 16 3.00 6.96 0.75
N LEU A 17 4.05 6.21 0.42
CA LEU A 17 4.13 5.44 -0.83
C LEU A 17 2.97 4.43 -0.95
N ASP A 18 2.58 3.78 0.14
CA ASP A 18 1.48 2.81 0.14
C ASP A 18 0.11 3.47 -0.14
N ALA A 19 -0.08 4.67 0.40
CA ALA A 19 -1.26 5.49 0.11
C ALA A 19 -1.25 5.97 -1.35
N LEU A 20 -0.08 6.37 -1.88
CA LEU A 20 0.08 6.82 -3.27
C LEU A 20 -0.17 5.70 -4.27
N THR A 21 0.36 4.48 -4.02
CA THR A 21 0.12 3.33 -4.89
C THR A 21 -1.36 2.95 -4.93
N SER A 22 -2.08 3.08 -3.81
CA SER A 22 -3.53 2.86 -3.76
C SER A 22 -4.33 3.80 -4.66
N VAL A 23 -3.87 5.03 -4.87
CA VAL A 23 -4.52 5.98 -5.79
C VAL A 23 -4.37 5.54 -7.25
N ALA A 24 -3.30 4.81 -7.60
CA ALA A 24 -3.04 4.39 -8.97
C ALA A 24 -4.00 3.27 -9.44
N TYR A 25 -4.43 2.37 -8.55
CA TYR A 25 -5.32 1.25 -8.91
C TYR A 25 -6.74 1.34 -8.35
N GLY A 26 -6.96 2.09 -7.26
CA GLY A 26 -8.24 2.16 -6.55
C GLY A 26 -9.41 2.66 -7.39
N PRO A 27 -9.30 3.82 -8.07
CA PRO A 27 -10.38 4.37 -8.89
C PRO A 27 -10.79 3.43 -10.04
N GLU A 28 -9.81 2.82 -10.72
CA GLU A 28 -10.08 1.89 -11.82
C GLU A 28 -10.81 0.64 -11.34
N ALA A 29 -10.37 0.05 -10.23
CA ALA A 29 -11.02 -1.11 -9.64
C ALA A 29 -12.50 -0.84 -9.28
N ILE A 30 -12.81 0.33 -8.73
CA ILE A 30 -14.20 0.75 -8.43
C ILE A 30 -15.03 0.83 -9.71
N ILE A 31 -14.49 1.42 -10.77
CA ILE A 31 -15.19 1.56 -12.06
C ILE A 31 -15.48 0.19 -12.67
N VAL A 32 -14.49 -0.71 -12.68
CA VAL A 32 -14.66 -2.07 -13.23
C VAL A 32 -15.75 -2.83 -12.48
N VAL A 33 -15.75 -2.79 -11.15
CA VAL A 33 -16.77 -3.47 -10.33
C VAL A 33 -18.16 -2.87 -10.56
N LEU A 34 -18.29 -1.55 -10.61
CA LEU A 34 -19.58 -0.89 -10.87
C LEU A 34 -20.07 -1.14 -12.31
N ALA A 35 -19.18 -1.17 -13.28
CA ALA A 35 -19.52 -1.51 -14.66
C ALA A 35 -20.05 -2.94 -14.78
N LEU A 36 -19.46 -3.90 -14.06
CA LEU A 36 -19.95 -5.27 -13.96
C LEU A 36 -21.33 -5.35 -13.26
N ALA A 37 -21.57 -4.49 -12.28
CA ALA A 37 -22.87 -4.36 -11.60
C ALA A 37 -23.96 -3.67 -12.47
N GLY A 38 -23.58 -3.13 -13.63
CA GLY A 38 -24.47 -2.51 -14.61
C GLY A 38 -24.19 -1.03 -14.85
N ALA A 39 -24.35 -0.57 -16.09
CA ALA A 39 -24.06 0.80 -16.52
C ALA A 39 -24.86 1.87 -15.74
N SER A 40 -26.04 1.51 -15.24
CA SER A 40 -26.82 2.39 -14.38
C SER A 40 -26.13 2.67 -13.04
N SER A 41 -25.21 1.84 -12.55
CA SER A 41 -24.57 1.99 -11.23
C SER A 41 -23.41 2.99 -11.22
N LEU A 42 -22.98 3.52 -12.37
CA LEU A 42 -21.84 4.45 -12.45
C LEU A 42 -22.09 5.79 -11.72
N HIS A 43 -23.35 6.20 -11.54
CA HIS A 43 -23.68 7.40 -10.74
C HIS A 43 -23.27 7.26 -9.26
N LEU A 44 -23.05 6.02 -8.78
CA LEU A 44 -22.64 5.75 -7.40
C LEU A 44 -21.15 6.05 -7.16
N ILE A 45 -20.34 6.30 -8.19
CA ILE A 45 -18.92 6.65 -8.03
C ILE A 45 -18.75 7.82 -7.06
N VAL A 46 -19.46 8.92 -7.30
CA VAL A 46 -19.32 10.15 -6.49
C VAL A 46 -19.69 9.92 -5.03
N PRO A 47 -20.87 9.37 -4.67
CA PRO A 47 -21.20 9.14 -3.26
C PRO A 47 -20.27 8.11 -2.59
N ILE A 48 -19.81 7.09 -3.31
CA ILE A 48 -18.83 6.11 -2.78
C ILE A 48 -17.51 6.81 -2.47
N THR A 49 -16.99 7.64 -3.38
CA THR A 49 -15.75 8.39 -3.15
C THR A 49 -15.88 9.32 -1.95
N VAL A 50 -17.00 10.04 -1.80
CA VAL A 50 -17.26 10.90 -0.63
C VAL A 50 -17.27 10.08 0.67
N ALA A 51 -17.90 8.91 0.67
CA ALA A 51 -17.91 8.02 1.83
C ALA A 51 -16.49 7.52 2.19
N ILE A 52 -15.66 7.18 1.20
CA ILE A 52 -14.27 6.77 1.40
C ILE A 52 -13.46 7.93 2.00
N VAL A 53 -13.58 9.15 1.47
CA VAL A 53 -12.88 10.33 2.01
C VAL A 53 -13.30 10.60 3.45
N ALA A 54 -14.60 10.53 3.76
CA ALA A 54 -15.09 10.69 5.13
C ALA A 54 -14.52 9.61 6.07
N LEU A 55 -14.46 8.36 5.62
CA LEU A 55 -13.85 7.26 6.37
C LEU A 55 -12.35 7.51 6.63
N LEU A 56 -11.60 7.97 5.62
CA LEU A 56 -10.19 8.30 5.78
C LEU A 56 -9.97 9.42 6.82
N VAL A 57 -10.82 10.45 6.82
CA VAL A 57 -10.75 11.52 7.83
C VAL A 57 -10.94 10.95 9.23
N ILE A 58 -11.93 10.07 9.43
CA ILE A 58 -12.17 9.40 10.71
C ILE A 58 -10.97 8.55 11.11
N LEU A 59 -10.40 7.78 10.18
CA LEU A 59 -9.21 6.97 10.43
C LEU A 59 -8.02 7.82 10.87
N VAL A 60 -7.80 8.98 10.25
CA VAL A 60 -6.72 9.90 10.66
C VAL A 60 -6.91 10.34 12.11
N PHE A 61 -8.12 10.71 12.52
CA PHE A 61 -8.38 11.07 13.92
C PHE A 61 -8.17 9.89 14.88
N PHE A 62 -8.58 8.70 14.49
CA PHE A 62 -8.42 7.50 15.30
C PHE A 62 -6.94 7.10 15.45
N TYR A 63 -6.18 7.09 14.35
CA TYR A 63 -4.75 6.78 14.38
C TYR A 63 -3.95 7.79 15.18
N ARG A 64 -4.30 9.08 15.16
CA ARG A 64 -3.65 10.08 16.02
C ARG A 64 -3.80 9.74 17.50
N GLN A 65 -5.01 9.37 17.94
CA GLN A 65 -5.24 8.94 19.32
C GLN A 65 -4.44 7.69 19.69
N VAL A 66 -4.36 6.72 18.77
CA VAL A 66 -3.58 5.48 19.00
C VAL A 66 -2.09 5.78 19.10
N ILE A 67 -1.55 6.65 18.25
CA ILE A 67 -0.13 7.04 18.27
C ILE A 67 0.20 7.76 19.58
N ASP A 68 -0.66 8.67 20.02
CA ASP A 68 -0.48 9.40 21.29
C ASP A 68 -0.55 8.46 22.51
N ALA A 69 -1.42 7.45 22.47
CA ALA A 69 -1.57 6.46 23.54
C ALA A 69 -0.43 5.42 23.57
N TYR A 70 0.22 5.15 22.42
CA TYR A 70 1.28 4.14 22.28
C TYR A 70 2.55 4.75 21.64
N PRO A 71 3.26 5.65 22.34
CA PRO A 71 4.45 6.33 21.82
C PRO A 71 5.64 5.38 21.60
N GLY A 72 5.64 4.21 22.23
CA GLY A 72 6.63 3.16 22.01
C GLY A 72 6.47 2.40 20.68
N GLY A 73 5.43 2.69 19.89
CA GLY A 73 5.18 2.05 18.61
C GLY A 73 4.71 0.60 18.73
N GLY A 74 4.92 -0.19 17.66
CA GLY A 74 4.58 -1.62 17.61
C GLY A 74 3.29 -1.97 16.85
N GLY A 75 2.58 -0.95 16.34
CA GLY A 75 1.45 -1.12 15.40
C GLY A 75 0.28 -1.94 15.95
N ALA A 76 -0.56 -2.43 15.05
CA ALA A 76 -1.79 -3.15 15.39
C ALA A 76 -1.55 -4.41 16.23
N TYR A 77 -0.40 -5.09 16.05
CA TYR A 77 -0.02 -6.26 16.85
C TYR A 77 0.26 -5.90 18.32
N ALA A 78 1.07 -4.88 18.58
CA ALA A 78 1.41 -4.49 19.96
C ALA A 78 0.18 -3.94 20.70
N VAL A 79 -0.64 -3.14 20.02
CA VAL A 79 -1.88 -2.57 20.59
C VAL A 79 -2.88 -3.68 20.90
N SER A 80 -3.11 -4.63 20.00
CA SER A 80 -4.02 -5.75 20.26
C SER A 80 -3.51 -6.67 21.37
N ARG A 81 -2.20 -6.95 21.43
CA ARG A 81 -1.61 -7.75 22.50
C ARG A 81 -1.78 -7.11 23.88
N ALA A 82 -1.63 -5.80 23.97
CA ALA A 82 -1.75 -5.06 25.22
C ALA A 82 -3.20 -4.98 25.74
N ASN A 83 -4.20 -4.93 24.86
CA ASN A 83 -5.61 -4.70 25.24
C ASN A 83 -6.52 -5.92 25.16
N LEU A 84 -6.25 -6.85 24.24
CA LEU A 84 -7.18 -7.92 23.86
C LEU A 84 -6.57 -9.32 24.06
N GLY A 85 -5.33 -9.41 24.53
CA GLY A 85 -4.64 -10.66 24.81
C GLY A 85 -3.95 -11.32 23.59
N ILE A 86 -3.46 -12.53 23.79
CA ILE A 86 -2.55 -13.20 22.84
C ILE A 86 -3.30 -13.64 21.57
N GLY A 87 -4.48 -14.24 21.71
CA GLY A 87 -5.22 -14.81 20.57
C GLY A 87 -5.57 -13.77 19.51
N SER A 88 -6.12 -12.63 19.92
CA SER A 88 -6.45 -11.50 19.05
C SER A 88 -5.21 -10.86 18.42
N SER A 89 -4.09 -10.80 19.16
CA SER A 89 -2.83 -10.28 18.62
C SER A 89 -2.25 -11.16 17.51
N LEU A 90 -2.38 -12.48 17.61
CA LEU A 90 -1.93 -13.38 16.55
C LEU A 90 -2.74 -13.21 15.27
N VAL A 91 -4.06 -12.99 15.40
CA VAL A 91 -4.92 -12.65 14.25
C VAL A 91 -4.49 -11.33 13.62
N ALA A 92 -4.22 -10.30 14.42
CA ALA A 92 -3.71 -9.02 13.92
C ALA A 92 -2.36 -9.19 13.19
N GLY A 93 -1.44 -10.00 13.75
CA GLY A 93 -0.16 -10.30 13.10
C GLY A 93 -0.31 -11.05 11.78
N ALA A 94 -1.18 -12.06 11.74
CA ALA A 94 -1.47 -12.81 10.52
C ALA A 94 -2.10 -11.92 9.44
N ALA A 95 -3.03 -11.05 9.83
CA ALA A 95 -3.66 -10.09 8.94
C ALA A 95 -2.62 -9.13 8.33
N LEU A 96 -1.67 -8.62 9.12
CA LEU A 96 -0.60 -7.75 8.62
C LEU A 96 0.31 -8.46 7.60
N ILE A 97 0.64 -9.74 7.82
CA ILE A 97 1.47 -10.50 6.86
C ILE A 97 0.74 -10.66 5.52
N VAL A 98 -0.56 -10.98 5.57
CA VAL A 98 -1.39 -11.10 4.36
C VAL A 98 -1.50 -9.74 3.67
N ASP A 99 -1.79 -8.68 4.42
CA ASP A 99 -1.89 -7.31 3.94
C ASP A 99 -0.63 -6.90 3.16
N TYR A 100 0.54 -6.99 3.78
CA TYR A 100 1.80 -6.65 3.11
C TYR A 100 2.09 -7.49 1.86
N THR A 101 1.75 -8.79 1.91
CA THR A 101 1.95 -9.67 0.74
C THR A 101 1.05 -9.25 -0.41
N LEU A 102 -0.22 -8.94 -0.11
CA LEU A 102 -1.21 -8.53 -1.10
C LEU A 102 -0.88 -7.15 -1.66
N THR A 103 -0.47 -6.21 -0.82
CA THR A 103 -0.06 -4.87 -1.23
C THR A 103 1.07 -4.90 -2.26
N VAL A 104 2.11 -5.70 -2.02
CA VAL A 104 3.22 -5.86 -2.98
C VAL A 104 2.72 -6.49 -4.29
N ALA A 105 1.89 -7.53 -4.20
CA ALA A 105 1.36 -8.22 -5.37
C ALA A 105 0.48 -7.31 -6.24
N VAL A 106 -0.47 -6.60 -5.63
CA VAL A 106 -1.41 -5.68 -6.30
C VAL A 106 -0.66 -4.50 -6.90
N SER A 107 0.29 -3.91 -6.17
CA SER A 107 1.07 -2.77 -6.67
C SER A 107 1.89 -3.13 -7.91
N ILE A 108 2.56 -4.29 -7.92
CA ILE A 108 3.30 -4.76 -9.09
C ILE A 108 2.35 -5.06 -10.25
N ALA A 109 1.23 -5.75 -9.99
CA ALA A 109 0.26 -6.09 -11.03
C ALA A 109 -0.34 -4.84 -11.69
N ALA A 110 -0.75 -3.85 -10.89
CA ALA A 110 -1.26 -2.57 -11.39
C ALA A 110 -0.20 -1.80 -12.19
N GLY A 111 1.04 -1.75 -11.70
CA GLY A 111 2.15 -1.12 -12.41
C GLY A 111 2.44 -1.79 -13.77
N VAL A 112 2.42 -3.12 -13.83
CA VAL A 112 2.62 -3.85 -15.09
C VAL A 112 1.41 -3.68 -16.02
N ALA A 113 0.19 -3.65 -15.50
CA ALA A 113 -1.01 -3.38 -16.31
C ALA A 113 -0.95 -2.00 -16.98
N ALA A 114 -0.46 -0.97 -16.28
CA ALA A 114 -0.21 0.34 -16.88
C ALA A 114 0.86 0.28 -17.99
N LEU A 115 1.93 -0.50 -17.78
CA LEU A 115 2.99 -0.70 -18.79
C LEU A 115 2.48 -1.45 -20.03
N THR A 116 1.71 -2.53 -19.87
CA THR A 116 1.18 -3.31 -21.00
C THR A 116 0.09 -2.57 -21.76
N SER A 117 -0.64 -1.67 -21.09
CA SER A 117 -1.56 -0.73 -21.74
C SER A 117 -0.83 0.24 -22.67
N ALA A 118 0.33 0.76 -22.26
CA ALA A 118 1.19 1.61 -23.10
C ALA A 118 1.89 0.83 -24.23
N PHE A 119 2.24 -0.44 -23.99
CA PHE A 119 2.92 -1.32 -24.97
C PHE A 119 2.17 -2.65 -25.15
N PRO A 120 1.15 -2.70 -26.03
CA PRO A 120 0.25 -3.85 -26.17
C PRO A 120 0.94 -5.16 -26.60
N GLY A 121 2.13 -5.07 -27.20
CA GLY A 121 2.94 -6.24 -27.56
C GLY A 121 3.43 -7.07 -26.37
N LEU A 122 3.40 -6.52 -25.15
CA LEU A 122 3.85 -7.20 -23.92
C LEU A 122 2.72 -7.94 -23.18
N ASN A 123 1.48 -7.89 -23.66
CA ASN A 123 0.33 -8.52 -22.99
C ASN A 123 0.53 -10.02 -22.72
N SER A 124 1.11 -10.76 -23.65
CA SER A 124 1.40 -12.19 -23.49
C SER A 124 2.45 -12.49 -22.42
N ALA A 125 3.26 -11.50 -22.03
CA ALA A 125 4.35 -11.62 -21.07
C ALA A 125 4.07 -10.92 -19.72
N THR A 126 2.81 -10.55 -19.44
CA THR A 126 2.43 -9.84 -18.20
C THR A 126 2.91 -10.56 -16.94
N VAL A 127 2.62 -11.86 -16.81
CA VAL A 127 3.01 -12.67 -15.64
C VAL A 127 4.54 -12.75 -15.45
N PRO A 128 5.34 -13.13 -16.47
CA PRO A 128 6.79 -13.16 -16.30
C PRO A 128 7.40 -11.79 -16.02
N ILE A 129 6.82 -10.69 -16.52
CA ILE A 129 7.25 -9.33 -16.19
C ILE A 129 6.99 -9.03 -14.70
N CYS A 130 5.80 -9.33 -14.19
CA CYS A 130 5.48 -9.17 -12.76
C CYS A 130 6.47 -9.94 -11.87
N LEU A 131 6.74 -11.21 -12.19
CA LEU A 131 7.68 -12.04 -11.44
C LEU A 131 9.11 -11.52 -11.55
N GLY A 132 9.52 -11.03 -12.71
CA GLY A 132 10.83 -10.40 -12.92
C GLY A 132 11.02 -9.14 -12.07
N ILE A 133 10.01 -8.27 -12.01
CA ILE A 133 10.02 -7.07 -11.17
C ILE A 133 10.04 -7.46 -9.69
N LEU A 134 9.23 -8.42 -9.26
CA LEU A 134 9.23 -8.91 -7.88
C LEU A 134 10.62 -9.45 -7.48
N ALA A 135 11.24 -10.27 -8.33
CA ALA A 135 12.57 -10.81 -8.10
C ALA A 135 13.62 -9.69 -8.02
N LEU A 136 13.55 -8.69 -8.91
CA LEU A 136 14.44 -7.54 -8.88
C LEU A 136 14.31 -6.75 -7.57
N ILE A 137 13.08 -6.42 -7.17
CA ILE A 137 12.80 -5.71 -5.92
C ILE A 137 13.32 -6.53 -4.73
N THR A 138 13.11 -7.85 -4.74
CA THR A 138 13.59 -8.75 -3.70
C THR A 138 15.12 -8.72 -3.60
N LEU A 139 15.81 -8.83 -4.74
CA LEU A 139 17.28 -8.76 -4.81
C LEU A 139 17.81 -7.40 -4.34
N LEU A 140 17.16 -6.30 -4.71
CA LEU A 140 17.52 -4.96 -4.25
C LEU A 140 17.33 -4.81 -2.74
N ASN A 141 16.23 -5.31 -2.18
CA ASN A 141 15.99 -5.29 -0.74
C ASN A 141 17.03 -6.12 0.02
N MET A 142 17.46 -7.26 -0.52
CA MET A 142 18.52 -8.08 0.06
C MET A 142 19.92 -7.41 0.03
N ARG A 143 20.17 -6.45 -0.86
CA ARG A 143 21.46 -5.73 -0.96
C ARG A 143 21.60 -4.53 -0.02
N GLY A 144 20.53 -4.13 0.67
CA GLY A 144 20.55 -3.08 1.69
C GLY A 144 19.51 -1.97 1.47
N LEU A 145 18.73 -1.70 2.52
CA LEU A 145 17.58 -0.78 2.51
C LEU A 145 17.97 0.69 2.25
N GLY A 146 19.13 1.14 2.75
CA GLY A 146 19.56 2.54 2.67
C GLY A 146 19.87 3.05 1.25
N ALA A 147 20.33 2.20 0.35
CA ALA A 147 20.59 2.56 -1.05
C ALA A 147 19.31 2.51 -1.91
N SER A 148 18.42 1.55 -1.61
CA SER A 148 17.12 1.41 -2.29
C SER A 148 16.20 2.59 -2.00
N ALA A 149 16.11 3.05 -0.75
CA ALA A 149 15.27 4.21 -0.39
C ALA A 149 15.66 5.49 -1.14
N ARG A 150 16.96 5.75 -1.33
CA ARG A 150 17.44 6.91 -2.11
C ARG A 150 17.20 6.79 -3.61
N ALA A 151 17.27 5.57 -4.16
CA ALA A 151 17.00 5.34 -5.57
C ALA A 151 15.51 5.50 -5.93
N PHE A 152 14.61 5.16 -5.00
CA PHE A 152 13.16 5.28 -5.20
C PHE A 152 12.59 6.68 -4.95
N LEU A 153 13.30 7.59 -4.26
CA LEU A 153 12.86 8.97 -4.05
C LEU A 153 12.64 9.76 -5.35
N LEU A 154 13.50 9.56 -6.35
CA LEU A 154 13.42 10.25 -7.64
C LEU A 154 12.13 9.92 -8.40
N PRO A 155 11.78 8.63 -8.62
CA PRO A 155 10.50 8.26 -9.21
C PRO A 155 9.28 8.79 -8.45
N THR A 156 9.29 8.77 -7.11
CA THR A 156 8.16 9.25 -6.31
C THR A 156 7.92 10.75 -6.47
N LEU A 157 8.99 11.54 -6.53
CA LEU A 157 8.89 12.98 -6.76
C LEU A 157 8.44 13.34 -8.18
N VAL A 158 8.69 12.47 -9.16
CA VAL A 158 8.19 12.66 -10.54
C VAL A 158 6.71 12.26 -10.68
N PHE A 159 6.22 11.38 -9.81
CA PHE A 159 4.83 10.92 -9.83
C PHE A 159 3.83 11.95 -9.25
N ILE A 160 4.26 12.74 -8.26
CA ILE A 160 3.49 13.85 -7.65
C ILE A 160 3.54 15.09 -8.56
#